data_AF-A0A962Y222-F1
#
_entry.id   AF-A0A962Y222-F1
#
_cell.length_a   1.000
_cell.length_b   1.000
_cell.length_c   1.000
_cell.angle_alpha   90.00
_cell.angle_beta   90.00
_cell.angle_gamma   90.00
#
_symmetry.space_group_name_H-M   'P 1'
#
loop_
_entity.id
_entity.type
_entity.pdbx_description
1 polymer ?
#
loop_
_entity_poly.entity_id
_entity_poly.type
_entity_poly.pdbx_seq_one_letter_code
_entity_poly.pdbx_strand_id
1 'polypeptide(L)'
;LPPEEAAEPIELMNAAGIAPIFLVAPTSSVERIRRTAQLARGYLYYVSLKGVTGSAALNVAEVAEKLATIRTCTDLPLGVGFGIKDPPTAAAVARIADAVVVGSALVARMHELADDPERMRREVAAQIAAMRQAMDQAGMPTAFAG
;
A
#
# COMPACT_ATOMS: atom_id res chain seq x y z
N LEU A 1 1.96 11.04 -11.48
CA LEU A 1 2.45 12.38 -11.90
C LEU A 1 3.61 12.77 -11.00
N PRO A 2 4.73 13.25 -11.55
CA PRO A 2 5.77 13.88 -10.74
C PRO A 2 5.18 15.09 -10.00
N PRO A 3 5.58 15.37 -8.75
CA PRO A 3 5.11 16.52 -7.96
C PRO A 3 5.15 17.86 -8.71
N GLU A 4 6.07 18.00 -9.65
CA GLU A 4 6.32 19.19 -10.47
C GLU A 4 5.20 19.50 -11.48
N GLU A 5 4.42 18.50 -11.90
CA GLU A 5 3.32 18.64 -12.87
C GLU A 5 1.94 18.50 -12.21
N ALA A 6 1.91 18.35 -10.88
CA ALA A 6 0.70 17.95 -10.17
C ALA A 6 -0.17 19.12 -9.69
N ALA A 7 0.28 20.39 -9.79
CA ALA A 7 -0.41 21.53 -9.19
C ALA A 7 -1.87 21.69 -9.66
N GLU A 8 -2.11 21.80 -10.97
CA GLU A 8 -3.45 21.93 -11.54
C GLU A 8 -4.33 20.68 -11.29
N PRO A 9 -3.84 19.43 -11.51
CA PRO A 9 -4.58 18.24 -11.13
C PRO A 9 -4.95 18.18 -9.64
N ILE A 10 -4.04 18.59 -8.75
CA ILE A 10 -4.27 18.60 -7.30
C ILE A 10 -5.37 19.61 -6.93
N GLU A 11 -5.36 20.80 -7.53
CA GLU A 11 -6.39 21.81 -7.29
C GLU A 11 -7.78 21.28 -7.70
N LEU A 12 -7.88 20.64 -8.87
CA LEU A 12 -9.12 20.03 -9.33
C LEU A 12 -9.57 18.87 -8.42
N MET A 13 -8.65 18.01 -8.00
CA MET A 13 -8.94 16.92 -7.06
C MET A 13 -9.42 17.46 -5.72
N ASN A 14 -8.75 18.47 -5.17
CA ASN A 14 -9.14 19.11 -3.91
C ASN A 14 -10.52 19.76 -4.01
N ALA A 15 -10.81 20.48 -5.10
CA ALA A 15 -12.11 21.09 -5.34
C ALA A 15 -13.24 20.04 -5.45
N ALA A 16 -12.92 18.84 -5.94
CA ALA A 16 -13.84 17.72 -6.02
C ALA A 16 -13.90 16.86 -4.73
N GLY A 17 -13.12 17.18 -3.69
CA GLY A 17 -13.02 16.37 -2.47
C GLY A 17 -12.33 15.01 -2.67
N ILE A 18 -11.55 14.87 -3.74
CA ILE A 18 -10.79 13.66 -4.08
C ILE A 18 -9.38 13.78 -3.49
N ALA A 19 -8.97 12.81 -2.67
CA ALA A 19 -7.64 12.81 -2.07
C ALA A 19 -6.58 12.37 -3.10
N PRO A 20 -5.58 13.21 -3.44
CA PRO A 20 -4.47 12.77 -4.28
C PRO A 20 -3.52 11.85 -3.49
N ILE A 21 -3.51 10.56 -3.87
CA ILE A 21 -2.61 9.55 -3.32
C ILE A 21 -1.32 9.52 -4.15
N PHE A 22 -0.17 9.70 -3.49
CA PHE A 22 1.12 9.67 -4.16
C PHE A 22 1.96 8.44 -3.80
N LEU A 23 2.81 8.05 -4.75
CA LEU A 23 3.74 6.94 -4.60
C LEU A 23 5.08 7.41 -4.01
N VAL A 24 5.61 6.60 -3.08
CA VAL A 24 6.97 6.70 -2.56
C VAL A 24 7.68 5.36 -2.77
N ALA A 25 8.93 5.40 -3.21
CA ALA A 25 9.74 4.22 -3.50
C ALA A 25 10.98 4.13 -2.58
N PRO A 26 11.61 2.94 -2.44
CA PRO A 26 12.85 2.78 -1.67
C PRO A 26 13.94 3.77 -2.05
N THR A 27 14.03 4.09 -3.34
CA THR A 27 15.01 5.02 -3.94
C THR A 27 14.63 6.50 -3.82
N SER A 28 13.45 6.82 -3.26
CA SER A 28 13.05 8.21 -3.07
C SER A 28 13.93 8.88 -2.02
N SER A 29 14.50 10.03 -2.38
CA SER A 29 15.25 10.90 -1.46
C SER A 29 14.32 11.50 -0.40
N VAL A 30 14.88 11.89 0.74
CA VAL A 30 14.14 12.57 1.82
C VAL A 30 13.47 13.85 1.32
N GLU A 31 14.16 14.63 0.49
CA GLU A 31 13.60 15.84 -0.12
C GLU A 31 12.37 15.54 -0.97
N ARG A 32 12.46 14.52 -1.83
CA ARG A 32 11.33 14.08 -2.65
C ARG A 32 10.16 13.60 -1.80
N ILE A 33 10.43 12.86 -0.73
CA ILE A 33 9.40 12.39 0.21
C ILE A 33 8.66 13.57 0.83
N ARG A 34 9.38 14.58 1.34
CA ARG A 34 8.76 15.78 1.94
C ARG A 34 7.89 16.53 0.92
N ARG A 35 8.40 16.77 -0.29
CA ARG A 35 7.65 17.45 -1.34
C ARG A 35 6.37 16.68 -1.70
N THR A 36 6.47 15.36 -1.86
CA THR A 36 5.33 14.50 -2.12
C THR A 36 4.31 14.54 -0.97
N ALA A 37 4.77 14.48 0.28
CA ALA A 37 3.90 14.49 1.46
C ALA A 37 3.08 15.79 1.59
N GLN A 38 3.65 16.95 1.24
CA GLN A 38 2.96 18.24 1.27
C GLN A 38 1.75 18.28 0.32
N LEU A 39 1.87 17.60 -0.82
CA LEU A 39 0.86 17.54 -1.87
C LEU A 39 -0.17 16.43 -1.65
N ALA A 40 0.22 15.35 -0.97
CA ALA A 40 -0.64 14.20 -0.73
C ALA A 40 -1.76 14.48 0.27
N ARG A 41 -2.88 13.77 0.12
CA ARG A 41 -3.96 13.69 1.11
C ARG A 41 -4.37 12.24 1.29
N GLY A 42 -5.07 11.93 2.38
CA GLY A 42 -5.44 10.56 2.70
C GLY A 42 -4.25 9.77 3.22
N TYR A 43 -3.42 9.20 2.34
CA TYR A 43 -2.27 8.38 2.71
C TYR A 43 -1.15 8.46 1.65
N LEU A 44 0.06 8.02 2.00
CA LEU A 44 1.13 7.78 1.05
C LEU A 44 1.22 6.30 0.70
N TYR A 45 1.32 5.98 -0.59
CA TYR A 45 1.49 4.62 -1.07
C TYR A 45 2.99 4.31 -1.23
N TYR A 46 3.52 3.48 -0.34
CA TYR A 46 4.86 2.91 -0.47
C TYR A 46 4.88 1.69 -1.39
N VAL A 47 5.64 1.79 -2.49
CA VAL A 47 5.87 0.71 -3.46
C VAL A 47 7.28 0.12 -3.27
N SER A 48 7.39 -1.13 -2.83
CA SER A 48 8.69 -1.79 -2.73
C SER A 48 9.13 -2.27 -4.12
N LEU A 49 10.17 -1.66 -4.71
CA LEU A 49 10.67 -2.01 -6.05
C LEU A 49 11.39 -3.38 -6.11
N LYS A 50 11.71 -4.00 -4.98
CA LYS A 50 12.52 -5.23 -4.91
C LYS A 50 11.81 -6.51 -5.41
N GLY A 51 10.78 -6.44 -6.24
CA GLY A 51 10.25 -7.63 -6.91
C GLY A 51 9.77 -7.46 -8.34
N VAL A 52 10.27 -6.45 -9.07
CA VAL A 52 10.21 -6.43 -10.55
C VAL A 52 11.38 -7.16 -11.21
N THR A 53 12.42 -7.51 -10.45
CA THR A 53 13.47 -8.45 -10.87
C THR A 53 13.25 -9.76 -10.13
N GLY A 54 12.93 -10.82 -10.86
CA GLY A 54 12.37 -12.08 -10.34
C GLY A 54 13.00 -12.61 -9.04
N SER A 55 12.10 -12.98 -8.11
CA SER A 55 12.36 -13.93 -7.01
C SER A 55 12.95 -13.43 -5.68
N ALA A 56 12.96 -12.13 -5.37
CA ALA A 56 13.23 -11.70 -4.00
C ALA A 56 11.92 -11.60 -3.18
N ALA A 57 11.83 -12.38 -2.10
CA ALA A 57 10.76 -12.24 -1.11
C ALA A 57 10.77 -10.82 -0.51
N LEU A 58 9.60 -10.32 -0.11
CA LEU A 58 9.47 -9.04 0.56
C LEU A 58 10.36 -9.00 1.81
N ASN A 59 11.38 -8.15 1.83
CA ASN A 59 12.19 -7.92 3.02
C ASN A 59 11.48 -6.94 3.95
N VAL A 60 10.72 -7.46 4.92
CA VAL A 60 9.93 -6.66 5.87
C VAL A 60 10.80 -5.71 6.70
N ALA A 61 12.05 -6.07 7.02
CA ALA A 61 12.95 -5.23 7.79
C ALA A 61 13.36 -3.96 7.01
N GLU A 62 13.75 -4.11 5.74
CA GLU A 62 14.07 -2.96 4.89
C GLU A 62 12.87 -2.04 4.66
N VAL A 63 11.67 -2.63 4.55
CA VAL A 63 10.43 -1.85 4.47
C VAL A 63 10.24 -1.06 5.77
N ALA A 64 10.40 -1.69 6.93
CA ALA A 64 10.26 -1.03 8.23
C ALA A 64 11.23 0.16 8.39
N GLU A 65 12.51 -0.01 8.03
CA GLU A 65 13.52 1.06 8.06
C GLU A 65 13.13 2.24 7.16
N LYS A 66 12.65 1.94 5.94
CA LYS A 66 12.22 3.00 5.02
C LYS A 66 10.96 3.70 5.49
N LEU A 67 9.98 2.97 6.04
CA LEU A 67 8.78 3.57 6.63
C LEU A 67 9.14 4.46 7.81
N ALA A 68 10.06 4.06 8.69
CA ALA A 68 10.54 4.91 9.79
C ALA A 68 11.13 6.23 9.27
N THR A 69 11.91 6.19 8.19
CA THR A 69 12.43 7.40 7.53
C THR A 69 11.30 8.27 6.97
N ILE A 70 10.31 7.68 6.30
CA ILE A 70 9.17 8.41 5.73
C ILE A 70 8.34 9.09 6.83
N ARG A 71 8.12 8.43 7.97
CA ARG A 71 7.40 8.99 9.12
C ARG A 71 8.07 10.24 9.69
N THR A 72 9.39 10.42 9.51
CA THR A 72 10.06 11.69 9.90
C THR A 72 9.71 12.87 8.98
N CYS A 73 9.03 12.63 7.86
CA CYS A 73 8.72 13.62 6.83
C CYS A 73 7.23 13.97 6.76
N THR A 74 6.35 13.23 7.45
CA THR A 74 4.89 13.35 7.31
C THR A 74 4.15 12.62 8.41
N ASP A 75 2.97 13.13 8.76
CA ASP A 75 2.00 12.48 9.65
C ASP A 75 0.92 11.68 8.88
N LEU A 76 0.97 11.68 7.54
CA LEU A 76 0.04 10.90 6.73
C LEU A 76 0.21 9.39 6.98
N PRO A 77 -0.89 8.61 7.04
CA PRO A 77 -0.83 7.16 7.03
C PRO A 77 0.00 6.63 5.87
N LEU A 78 0.71 5.52 6.10
CA LEU A 78 1.57 4.86 5.13
C LEU A 78 0.97 3.51 4.74
N GLY A 79 0.53 3.41 3.48
CA GLY A 79 0.07 2.17 2.87
C GLY A 79 1.19 1.45 2.13
N VAL A 80 1.38 0.16 2.35
CA VAL A 80 2.39 -0.65 1.66
C VAL A 80 1.72 -1.58 0.67
N GLY A 81 2.19 -1.60 -0.59
CA GLY A 81 1.47 -2.32 -1.64
C GLY A 81 2.33 -3.03 -2.67
N PHE A 82 3.23 -3.92 -2.24
CA PHE A 82 4.00 -4.74 -3.17
C PHE A 82 4.42 -6.08 -2.53
N GLY A 83 4.30 -7.18 -3.28
CA GLY A 83 4.75 -8.51 -2.85
C GLY A 83 3.85 -9.21 -1.82
N ILE A 84 2.72 -8.62 -1.45
CA ILE A 84 1.76 -9.23 -0.52
C ILE A 84 0.89 -10.23 -1.29
N LYS A 85 1.11 -11.53 -1.04
CA LYS A 85 0.44 -12.61 -1.75
C LYS A 85 -0.38 -13.56 -0.87
N ASP A 86 -0.14 -13.52 0.43
CA ASP A 86 -0.72 -14.46 1.39
C ASP A 86 -1.00 -13.78 2.75
N PRO A 87 -1.86 -14.39 3.60
CA PRO A 87 -2.17 -13.86 4.92
C PRO A 87 -0.96 -13.63 5.84
N PRO A 88 0.05 -14.53 5.92
CA PRO A 88 1.24 -14.30 6.73
C PRO A 88 2.02 -13.04 6.31
N THR A 89 2.16 -12.79 5.01
CA THR A 89 2.83 -11.59 4.50
C THR A 89 2.01 -10.34 4.81
N ALA A 90 0.68 -10.39 4.63
CA ALA A 90 -0.20 -9.27 4.98
C ALA A 90 -0.10 -8.91 6.47
N ALA A 91 -0.12 -9.91 7.36
CA ALA A 91 0.04 -9.73 8.79
C ALA A 91 1.42 -9.15 9.16
N ALA A 92 2.49 -9.61 8.52
CA ALA A 92 3.83 -9.08 8.77
C ALA A 92 3.96 -7.59 8.39
N VAL A 93 3.36 -7.18 7.27
CA VAL A 93 3.34 -5.78 6.83
C VAL A 93 2.43 -4.93 7.72
N ALA A 94 1.28 -5.46 8.16
CA ALA A 94 0.33 -4.76 9.02
C ALA A 94 0.91 -4.36 10.39
N ARG A 95 1.98 -5.01 10.84
CA ARG A 95 2.70 -4.62 12.06
C ARG A 95 3.54 -3.35 11.92
N ILE A 96 3.91 -2.98 10.69
CA ILE A 96 4.86 -1.88 10.42
C ILE A 96 4.25 -0.74 9.59
N ALA A 97 3.08 -0.97 8.99
CA ALA A 97 2.39 -0.03 8.11
C ALA A 97 0.97 0.25 8.60
N ASP A 98 0.42 1.39 8.22
CA ASP A 98 -0.94 1.80 8.60
C ASP A 98 -1.98 1.12 7.69
N ALA A 99 -1.60 0.78 6.45
CA ALA A 99 -2.43 0.03 5.52
C ALA A 99 -1.64 -0.99 4.69
N VAL A 100 -2.33 -2.05 4.25
CA VAL A 100 -1.79 -3.12 3.39
C VAL A 100 -2.60 -3.13 2.10
N VAL A 101 -1.93 -3.01 0.96
CA VAL A 101 -2.56 -3.01 -0.37
C VAL A 101 -2.23 -4.30 -1.12
N VAL A 102 -3.27 -5.04 -1.51
CA VAL A 102 -3.15 -6.33 -2.19
C VAL A 102 -3.76 -6.21 -3.59
N GLY A 103 -2.91 -6.33 -4.61
CA GLY A 103 -3.32 -6.20 -6.02
C GLY A 103 -3.17 -7.51 -6.79
N SER A 104 -1.93 -7.80 -7.21
CA SER A 104 -1.62 -8.91 -8.13
C SER A 104 -2.14 -10.27 -7.67
N ALA A 105 -2.10 -10.57 -6.37
CA ALA A 105 -2.58 -11.84 -5.85
C ALA A 105 -4.10 -12.02 -6.00
N LEU A 106 -4.88 -10.95 -5.84
CA LEU A 106 -6.33 -11.00 -6.04
C LEU A 106 -6.68 -11.07 -7.53
N VAL A 107 -5.99 -10.28 -8.36
CA VAL A 107 -6.19 -10.30 -9.82
C VAL A 107 -5.82 -11.66 -10.42
N ALA A 108 -4.71 -12.27 -9.96
CA ALA A 108 -4.33 -13.62 -10.37
C ALA A 108 -5.40 -14.64 -9.98
N ARG A 109 -5.93 -14.58 -8.76
CA ARG A 109 -6.99 -15.47 -8.30
C ARG A 109 -8.30 -15.28 -9.09
N MET A 110 -8.63 -14.05 -9.44
CA MET A 110 -9.76 -13.74 -10.32
C MET A 110 -9.54 -14.35 -11.71
N HIS A 111 -8.34 -14.21 -12.27
CA HIS A 111 -8.01 -14.77 -13.57
C HIS A 111 -8.08 -16.30 -13.61
N GLU A 112 -7.58 -16.99 -12.59
CA GLU A 112 -7.66 -18.46 -12.44
C GLU A 112 -9.11 -18.99 -12.41
N LEU A 113 -10.05 -18.15 -11.98
CA LEU A 113 -11.45 -18.51 -11.77
C LEU A 113 -12.38 -17.79 -12.77
N ALA A 114 -11.83 -17.26 -13.87
CA ALA A 114 -12.56 -16.47 -14.85
C ALA A 114 -13.81 -17.18 -15.41
N ASP A 115 -13.75 -18.51 -15.56
CA ASP A 115 -14.83 -19.32 -16.12
C ASP A 115 -15.93 -19.69 -15.11
N ASP A 116 -15.77 -19.35 -13.82
CA ASP A 116 -16.75 -19.63 -12.77
C ASP A 116 -16.91 -18.39 -11.85
N PRO A 117 -17.76 -17.42 -12.24
CA PRO A 117 -17.93 -16.17 -11.49
C PRO A 117 -18.38 -16.35 -10.04
N GLU A 118 -19.21 -17.36 -9.75
CA GLU A 118 -19.66 -17.61 -8.38
C GLU A 118 -18.54 -18.17 -7.51
N ARG A 119 -17.75 -19.11 -8.04
CA ARG A 119 -16.55 -19.58 -7.36
C ARG A 119 -15.53 -18.47 -7.21
N MET A 120 -15.30 -17.66 -8.25
CA MET A 120 -14.41 -16.50 -8.19
C MET A 120 -14.77 -15.58 -7.03
N ARG A 121 -16.03 -15.15 -6.94
CA ARG A 121 -16.51 -14.27 -5.88
C ARG A 121 -16.27 -14.86 -4.49
N ARG A 122 -16.60 -16.16 -4.31
CA ARG A 122 -16.42 -16.86 -3.03
C ARG A 122 -14.96 -16.96 -2.62
N GLU A 123 -14.09 -17.38 -3.54
CA GLU A 123 -12.67 -17.64 -3.28
C GLU A 123 -11.88 -16.36 -3.06
N VAL A 124 -12.15 -15.31 -3.85
CA VAL A 124 -11.53 -13.99 -3.66
C VAL A 124 -11.98 -13.39 -2.33
N ALA A 125 -13.26 -13.48 -1.98
CA ALA A 125 -13.75 -13.02 -0.68
C ALA A 125 -13.10 -13.80 0.47
N ALA A 126 -12.94 -15.12 0.35
CA ALA A 126 -12.26 -15.95 1.34
C ALA A 126 -10.79 -15.56 1.50
N GLN A 127 -10.09 -15.27 0.40
CA GLN A 127 -8.69 -14.82 0.44
C GLN A 127 -8.54 -13.47 1.15
N ILE A 128 -9.40 -12.50 0.85
CA ILE A 128 -9.42 -11.20 1.52
C ILE A 128 -9.74 -11.38 3.03
N ALA A 129 -10.73 -12.20 3.36
CA ALA A 129 -11.11 -12.47 4.74
C ALA A 129 -9.95 -13.11 5.54
N ALA A 130 -9.24 -14.08 4.94
CA ALA A 130 -8.08 -14.71 5.58
C ALA A 130 -6.94 -13.70 5.83
N MET A 131 -6.67 -12.80 4.87
CA MET A 131 -5.70 -11.73 5.06
C MET A 131 -6.12 -10.78 6.19
N ARG A 132 -7.39 -10.35 6.21
CA ARG A 132 -7.94 -9.48 7.27
C ARG A 132 -7.79 -10.11 8.65
N GLN A 133 -8.21 -11.37 8.81
CA GLN A 133 -8.08 -12.10 10.08
C GLN A 133 -6.64 -12.19 10.55
N ALA A 134 -5.70 -12.50 9.66
CA ALA A 134 -4.28 -12.57 10.01
C ALA A 134 -3.73 -11.20 10.46
N MET A 135 -4.16 -10.11 9.82
CA MET A 135 -3.78 -8.75 10.22
C MET A 135 -4.38 -8.34 11.57
N ASP A 136 -5.63 -8.72 11.85
CA ASP A 136 -6.29 -8.43 13.13
C ASP A 136 -5.61 -9.16 14.30
N GLN A 137 -5.20 -10.40 14.08
CA GLN A 137 -4.47 -11.20 15.08
C GLN A 137 -3.03 -10.71 15.31
N ALA A 138 -2.43 -10.03 14.33
CA ALA A 138 -1.07 -9.55 14.42
C ALA A 138 -0.90 -8.25 15.23
N GLY A 139 -2.00 -7.58 15.56
CA GLY A 139 -2.01 -6.28 16.24
C GLY A 139 -1.59 -5.15 15.29
N MET A 140 -2.56 -4.52 14.62
CA MET A 140 -2.28 -3.32 13.82
C MET A 140 -2.04 -2.10 14.71
N PRO A 141 -1.09 -1.21 14.36
CA PRO A 141 -1.08 0.15 14.89
C PRO A 141 -2.44 0.79 14.63
N THR A 142 -3.10 1.29 15.67
CA THR A 142 -4.40 1.96 15.58
C THR A 142 -4.25 3.25 14.80
N ALA A 143 -4.51 3.23 13.49
CA ALA A 143 -4.41 4.40 12.62
C ALA A 143 -5.59 4.52 11.63
N PHE A 144 -6.82 4.22 12.06
CA PHE A 144 -8.05 4.59 11.34
C PHE A 144 -9.24 4.74 12.31
N ALA A 145 -9.03 5.40 13.46
CA ALA A 145 -10.11 5.88 14.31
C ALA A 145 -10.17 7.41 14.16
N GLY A 146 -10.83 7.87 13.10
CA GLY A 146 -11.06 9.27 12.80
C GLY A 146 -12.28 9.39 11.91
#